data_AF-A0A7C5RCQ4-F1
#
_entry.id   AF-A0A7C5RCQ4-F1
#
_cell.length_a   1.000
_cell.length_b   1.000
_cell.length_c   1.000
_cell.angle_alpha   90.00
_cell.angle_beta   90.00
_cell.angle_gamma   90.00
#
_symmetry.space_group_name_H-M   'P 1'
#
loop_
_entity.id
_entity.type
_entity.pdbx_description
1 polymer ?
#
loop_
_entity_poly.entity_id
_entity_poly.type
_entity_poly.pdbx_seq_one_letter_code
_entity_poly.pdbx_strand_id
1 'polypeptide(L)'
;MNDNNDKMANKILVLIALIFAISIISIILFMKTGDKLSERDISNEKFCISDDDCSCGVKIDTGECFVGNKNFVNPDVQCPDFCTGVHGKFKTKCINNECKLVMS
;
A
#
# COMPACT_ATOMS: atom_id res chain seq x y z
N MET A 1 -35.68 40.46 -34.98
CA MET A 1 -34.91 39.21 -35.16
C MET A 1 -34.05 39.03 -33.93
N ASN A 2 -34.40 38.16 -32.98
CA ASN A 2 -33.43 37.71 -31.94
C ASN A 2 -33.85 36.50 -31.10
N ASP A 3 -35.15 36.21 -30.96
CA ASP A 3 -35.64 35.19 -30.01
C ASP A 3 -35.05 33.77 -30.22
N ASN A 4 -34.88 33.34 -31.48
CA ASN A 4 -34.33 32.02 -31.79
C ASN A 4 -32.82 31.91 -31.51
N ASN A 5 -32.06 33.00 -31.60
CA ASN A 5 -30.62 33.01 -31.36
C ASN A 5 -30.32 32.99 -29.86
N ASP A 6 -31.11 33.72 -29.06
CA ASP A 6 -31.00 33.74 -27.60
C ASP A 6 -31.37 32.37 -27.00
N LYS A 7 -32.40 31.72 -27.57
CA LYS A 7 -32.82 30.36 -27.18
C LYS A 7 -31.79 29.30 -27.57
N MET A 8 -31.11 29.45 -28.71
CA MET A 8 -30.01 28.56 -29.08
C MET A 8 -28.76 28.79 -28.22
N ALA A 9 -28.42 30.04 -27.90
CA ALA A 9 -27.30 30.38 -27.03
C ALA A 9 -27.48 29.79 -25.62
N ASN A 10 -28.69 29.89 -25.04
CA ASN A 10 -28.97 29.29 -23.72
C ASN A 10 -28.88 27.75 -23.74
N LYS A 11 -29.35 27.10 -24.82
CA LYS A 11 -29.20 25.65 -24.99
C LYS A 11 -27.74 25.21 -25.09
N ILE A 12 -26.92 25.97 -25.82
CA ILE A 12 -25.48 25.73 -25.94
C ILE A 12 -24.79 25.91 -24.59
N LEU A 13 -25.16 26.96 -23.84
CA LEU A 13 -24.62 27.21 -22.50
C LEU A 13 -24.93 26.07 -21.53
N VAL A 14 -26.16 25.55 -21.55
CA VAL A 14 -26.57 24.38 -20.75
C VAL A 14 -25.80 23.12 -21.15
N LEU A 15 -25.60 22.88 -22.45
CA LEU A 15 -24.82 21.74 -22.95
C LEU A 15 -23.36 21.78 -22.48
N ILE A 16 -22.71 22.95 -22.53
CA ILE A 16 -21.34 23.12 -22.06
C ILE A 16 -21.24 22.86 -20.56
N ALA A 17 -22.17 23.40 -19.76
CA ALA A 17 -22.21 23.18 -18.32
C ALA A 17 -22.35 21.69 -17.95
N LEU A 18 -23.15 20.92 -18.72
CA LEU A 18 -23.30 19.48 -18.52
C LEU A 18 -22.01 18.70 -18.85
N ILE A 19 -21.27 19.08 -19.90
CA ILE A 19 -20.01 18.41 -20.27
C ILE A 19 -18.94 18.60 -19.19
N PHE A 20 -18.81 19.81 -18.64
CA PHE A 20 -17.89 20.07 -17.52
C PHE A 20 -18.27 19.27 -16.27
N ALA A 21 -19.56 19.21 -15.93
CA ALA A 21 -20.03 18.42 -14.79
C ALA A 21 -19.69 16.92 -14.93
N ILE A 22 -19.89 16.34 -16.11
CA ILE A 22 -19.58 14.92 -16.39
C ILE A 22 -18.08 14.65 -16.33
N SER A 23 -17.27 15.59 -16.83
CA SER A 23 -15.81 15.50 -16.82
C SER A 23 -15.26 15.51 -15.38
N ILE A 24 -15.77 16.40 -14.52
CA ILE A 24 -15.38 16.48 -13.11
C ILE A 24 -15.77 15.20 -12.35
N ILE A 25 -16.97 14.66 -12.58
CA ILE A 25 -17.42 13.40 -11.97
C ILE A 25 -16.49 12.25 -12.35
N SER A 26 -16.08 12.18 -13.62
CA SER A 26 -15.13 11.17 -14.11
C SER A 26 -13.77 11.29 -13.41
N ILE A 27 -13.23 12.50 -13.28
CA ILE A 27 -11.96 12.77 -12.59
C ILE A 27 -12.04 12.35 -11.10
N ILE A 28 -13.15 12.66 -10.41
CA ILE A 28 -13.37 12.25 -9.01
C ILE A 28 -13.40 10.72 -8.88
N LEU A 29 -14.00 10.01 -9.85
CA LEU A 29 -13.99 8.54 -9.88
C LEU A 29 -12.57 7.98 -10.11
N PHE A 30 -11.77 8.60 -10.97
CA PHE A 30 -10.38 8.21 -11.20
C PHE A 30 -9.51 8.40 -9.95
N MET A 31 -9.65 9.52 -9.23
CA MET A 31 -8.91 9.79 -7.99
C MET A 31 -9.20 8.77 -6.87
N LYS A 32 -10.37 8.12 -6.89
CA LYS A 32 -10.76 7.13 -5.88
C LYS A 32 -10.03 5.78 -5.99
N THR A 33 -9.30 5.54 -7.08
CA THR A 33 -8.68 4.23 -7.36
C THR A 33 -7.15 4.22 -7.15
N GLY A 34 -6.59 5.26 -6.52
CA GLY A 34 -5.15 5.51 -6.42
C GLY A 34 -4.35 4.74 -5.37
N ASP A 35 -4.98 4.06 -4.40
CA ASP A 35 -4.24 3.33 -3.35
C ASP A 35 -4.93 1.99 -3.02
N LYS A 36 -4.68 0.96 -3.83
CA LYS A 36 -5.03 -0.44 -3.53
C LYS A 36 -3.85 -1.35 -3.84
N LEU A 37 -2.67 -1.02 -3.33
CA LEU A 37 -1.59 -1.98 -3.18
C LEU A 37 -1.28 -2.07 -1.68
N SER A 38 -1.19 -3.29 -1.16
CA SER A 38 -0.77 -3.59 0.22
C SER A 38 -1.84 -3.58 1.31
N GLU A 39 -2.83 -4.47 1.20
CA GLU A 39 -3.51 -4.96 2.42
C GLU A 39 -3.78 -6.48 2.40
N ARG A 40 -3.77 -7.12 1.22
CA ARG A 40 -3.87 -8.58 1.10
C ARG A 40 -2.55 -9.34 0.96
N ASP A 41 -1.45 -8.70 0.55
CA ASP A 41 -0.13 -9.36 0.48
C ASP A 41 0.64 -9.35 1.81
N ILE A 42 0.37 -8.37 2.70
CA ILE A 42 1.01 -8.28 4.03
C ILE A 42 0.77 -9.53 4.87
N SER A 43 -0.39 -10.17 4.68
CA SER A 43 -0.79 -11.37 5.43
C SER A 43 0.24 -12.49 5.29
N ASN A 44 0.71 -12.81 4.09
CA ASN A 44 1.58 -13.97 3.89
C ASN A 44 3.04 -13.69 4.28
N GLU A 45 3.52 -12.49 4.01
CA GLU A 45 4.92 -12.13 4.25
C GLU A 45 5.29 -12.10 5.72
N LYS A 46 4.31 -11.90 6.62
CA LYS A 46 4.52 -11.95 8.07
C LYS A 46 3.92 -13.19 8.73
N PHE A 47 3.13 -14.00 8.03
CA PHE A 47 2.46 -15.15 8.63
C PHE A 47 3.44 -16.21 9.12
N CYS A 48 3.18 -16.78 10.29
CA CYS A 48 3.96 -17.87 10.85
C CYS A 48 3.09 -18.84 11.65
N ILE A 49 3.58 -20.08 11.78
CA ILE A 49 3.00 -21.11 12.65
C ILE A 49 3.89 -21.28 13.88
N SER A 50 5.20 -21.10 13.71
CA SER A 50 6.23 -21.26 14.73
C SER A 50 7.32 -20.18 14.61
N ASP A 51 8.14 -20.02 15.65
CA ASP A 51 9.28 -19.09 15.64
C ASP A 51 10.27 -19.39 14.49
N ASP A 52 10.41 -20.65 14.11
CA ASP A 52 11.32 -21.13 13.05
C ASP A 52 10.85 -20.77 11.62
N ASP A 53 9.60 -20.30 11.49
CA ASP A 53 9.10 -19.74 10.24
C ASP A 53 9.55 -18.30 10.05
N CYS A 54 10.00 -17.64 11.11
CA CYS A 54 10.37 -16.24 11.08
C CYS A 54 11.86 -16.04 10.87
N SER A 55 12.19 -15.03 10.08
CA SER A 55 13.56 -14.60 9.83
C SER A 55 13.65 -13.08 9.86
N CYS A 56 14.87 -12.59 10.02
CA CYS A 56 15.18 -11.16 9.93
C CYS A 56 16.39 -10.96 9.04
N GLY A 57 16.31 -9.98 8.14
CA GLY A 57 17.30 -9.71 7.12
C GLY A 57 16.74 -8.70 6.14
N VAL A 58 16.97 -8.94 4.85
CA VAL A 58 16.44 -8.09 3.78
C VAL A 58 15.25 -8.76 3.10
N LYS A 59 14.17 -8.00 2.83
CA LYS A 59 13.06 -8.47 2.01
C LYS A 59 13.53 -8.72 0.59
N ILE A 60 13.27 -9.92 0.07
CA ILE A 60 13.76 -10.37 -1.24
C ILE A 60 13.31 -9.43 -2.37
N ASP A 61 12.07 -8.95 -2.30
CA ASP A 61 11.46 -8.19 -3.39
C ASP A 61 11.88 -6.71 -3.43
N THR A 62 12.05 -6.10 -2.25
CA THR A 62 12.28 -4.64 -2.13
C THR A 62 13.72 -4.29 -1.77
N GLY A 63 14.49 -5.21 -1.22
CA GLY A 63 15.83 -4.92 -0.72
C GLY A 63 15.86 -4.19 0.63
N GLU A 64 14.72 -4.00 1.28
CA GLU A 64 14.61 -3.30 2.57
C GLU A 64 14.78 -4.23 3.77
N CYS A 65 15.29 -3.72 4.89
CA CYS A 65 15.35 -4.50 6.13
C CYS A 65 13.95 -4.89 6.61
N PHE A 66 13.74 -6.18 6.86
CA PHE A 66 12.43 -6.76 7.08
C PHE A 66 12.47 -7.92 8.07
N VAL A 67 11.40 -8.03 8.86
CA VAL A 67 11.11 -9.18 9.72
C VAL A 67 9.81 -9.80 9.24
N GLY A 68 9.85 -11.10 8.96
CA GLY A 68 8.75 -11.80 8.34
C GLY A 68 9.01 -13.29 8.21
N ASN A 69 8.12 -13.95 7.48
CA ASN A 69 8.28 -15.33 7.11
C ASN A 69 9.57 -15.49 6.28
N LYS A 70 10.37 -16.51 6.61
CA LYS A 70 11.68 -16.77 6.01
C LYS A 70 11.67 -16.92 4.49
N ASN A 71 10.52 -17.28 3.90
CA ASN A 71 10.39 -17.40 2.45
C ASN A 71 10.46 -16.05 1.73
N PHE A 72 10.31 -14.93 2.45
CA PHE A 72 10.33 -13.57 1.91
C PHE A 72 11.53 -12.76 2.39
N VAL A 73 12.41 -13.37 3.19
CA VAL A 73 13.57 -12.74 3.81
C VAL A 73 14.83 -13.43 3.33
N ASN A 74 15.80 -12.66 2.88
CA ASN A 74 17.17 -13.09 2.71
C ASN A 74 17.94 -12.83 4.03
N PRO A 75 18.25 -13.88 4.83
CA PRO A 75 18.97 -13.73 6.09
C PRO A 75 20.48 -13.51 5.92
N ASP A 76 21.03 -13.80 4.74
CA ASP A 76 22.46 -13.68 4.48
C ASP A 76 22.90 -12.21 4.34
N VAL A 77 21.95 -11.33 4.01
CA VAL A 77 22.17 -9.88 3.97
C VAL A 77 21.84 -9.29 5.33
N GLN A 78 22.87 -8.81 6.01
CA GLN A 78 22.73 -8.40 7.41
C GLN A 78 22.07 -7.03 7.56
N CYS A 79 21.05 -6.99 8.42
CA CYS A 79 20.42 -5.79 8.96
C CYS A 79 20.57 -5.75 10.49
N PRO A 80 21.80 -5.62 11.04
CA PRO A 80 22.05 -5.84 12.47
C PRO A 80 21.32 -4.83 13.36
N ASP A 81 21.29 -3.56 12.97
CA ASP A 81 20.62 -2.50 13.73
C ASP A 81 19.10 -2.71 13.80
N PHE A 82 18.50 -3.25 12.74
CA PHE A 82 17.07 -3.55 12.69
C PHE A 82 16.75 -4.87 13.42
N CYS A 83 17.49 -5.93 13.13
CA CYS A 83 17.20 -7.28 13.61
C CYS A 83 17.54 -7.50 15.08
N THR A 84 18.64 -6.90 15.54
CA THR A 84 19.13 -7.08 16.91
C THR A 84 18.92 -5.83 17.76
N GLY A 85 18.74 -4.67 17.12
CA GLY A 85 18.71 -3.37 17.80
C GLY A 85 20.11 -2.94 18.20
N VAL A 86 20.28 -1.65 18.52
CA VAL A 86 21.56 -1.06 18.96
C VAL A 86 22.15 -1.78 20.19
N HIS A 87 21.31 -2.43 21.00
CA HIS A 87 21.71 -3.18 22.20
C HIS A 87 21.74 -4.71 22.03
N GLY A 88 21.47 -5.24 20.83
CA GLY A 88 21.49 -6.69 20.60
C GLY A 88 20.40 -7.49 21.34
N LYS A 89 19.30 -6.84 21.74
CA LYS A 89 18.26 -7.42 22.61
C LYS A 89 17.04 -7.92 21.85
N PHE A 90 16.91 -7.61 20.57
CA PHE A 90 15.75 -8.09 19.82
C PHE A 90 15.93 -9.55 19.38
N LYS A 91 14.83 -10.29 19.48
CA LYS A 91 14.68 -11.63 18.93
C LYS A 91 13.43 -11.67 18.08
N THR A 92 13.50 -12.45 17.00
CA THR A 92 12.33 -12.72 16.16
C THR A 92 11.48 -13.81 16.82
N LYS A 93 10.17 -13.57 16.90
CA LYS A 93 9.17 -14.49 17.45
C LYS A 93 7.90 -14.52 16.62
N CYS A 94 7.24 -15.66 16.60
CA CYS A 94 5.91 -15.83 16.04
C CYS A 94 4.85 -15.56 17.12
N ILE A 95 4.12 -14.45 17.01
CA ILE A 95 3.12 -14.05 18.00
C ILE A 95 1.82 -13.70 17.29
N ASN A 96 0.75 -14.41 17.66
CA ASN A 96 -0.57 -14.33 17.01
C ASN A 96 -0.46 -14.57 15.51
N ASN A 97 0.27 -15.61 15.12
CA ASN A 97 0.54 -15.99 13.72
C ASN A 97 1.26 -14.92 12.89
N GLU A 98 1.95 -13.98 13.53
CA GLU A 98 2.76 -12.97 12.85
C GLU A 98 4.19 -12.91 13.39
N CYS A 99 5.16 -12.84 12.49
CA CYS A 99 6.56 -12.62 12.81
C CYS A 99 6.77 -11.20 13.34
N LYS A 100 7.29 -11.11 14.56
CA LYS A 100 7.52 -9.86 15.30
C LYS A 100 8.90 -9.85 15.93
N LEU A 101 9.50 -8.67 16.02
CA LEU A 101 10.66 -8.45 16.87
C LEU A 101 10.16 -8.18 18.29
N VAL A 102 10.68 -8.93 19.24
CA VAL A 102 10.43 -8.74 20.67
C VAL A 102 11.73 -8.52 21.42
N MET A 103 11.66 -7.72 22.47
CA MET A 103 12.76 -7.54 23.40
C MET A 103 12.93 -8.83 24.23
N SER A 104 14.13 -9.41 24.19
CA SER A 104 14.51 -10.58 24.99
C SER A 104 15.16 -10.21 26.31
#